data_AF-A0A1Z4NGH0-F1
#
_entry.id   AF-A0A1Z4NGH0-F1
#
_cell.length_a   1.000
_cell.length_b   1.000
_cell.length_c   1.000
_cell.angle_alpha   90.00
_cell.angle_beta   90.00
_cell.angle_gamma   90.00
#
_symmetry.space_group_name_H-M   'P 1'
#
loop_
_entity.id
_entity.type
_entity.pdbx_description
1 polymer ?
#
loop_
_entity_poly.entity_id
_entity_poly.type
_entity_poly.pdbx_seq_one_letter_code
_entity_poly.pdbx_strand_id
1 'polypeptide(L)'
;MGLIPVYCFNDAFSSAAPWFIGIFTLGMAAADIGFSPKPNLVKLRQTLPWKSLALVFTILAFITEWRRLGLHLWIGETFLGLACAYLFIFCTEQILQNKPLPRILQIFEHPWAVTLGSFSYSLYLIHGPIVAMVRYALAYFNLAPLTFAILPWSIAFFLVATFSSLIISYLFFLAFERPFISNLTKK
;
A
#
# COMPACT_ATOMS: atom_id res chain seq x y z
N MET A 1 3.35 8.05 -18.97
CA MET A 1 2.00 8.63 -18.81
C MET A 1 1.88 9.48 -17.55
N GLY A 2 2.23 8.98 -16.35
CA GLY A 2 2.01 9.72 -15.09
C GLY A 2 2.76 11.06 -14.91
N LEU A 3 3.95 11.26 -15.50
CA LEU A 3 4.70 12.52 -15.33
C LEU A 3 4.40 13.59 -16.40
N ILE A 4 3.64 13.23 -17.44
CA ILE A 4 3.33 14.13 -18.56
C ILE A 4 2.65 15.42 -18.08
N PRO A 5 1.67 15.38 -17.15
CA PRO A 5 1.03 16.59 -16.66
C PRO A 5 1.99 17.54 -15.91
N VAL A 6 3.01 17.01 -15.22
CA VAL A 6 3.98 17.82 -14.46
C VAL A 6 4.88 18.60 -15.41
N TYR A 7 5.42 17.92 -16.42
CA TYR A 7 6.33 18.53 -17.40
C TYR A 7 5.62 19.41 -18.43
N CYS A 8 4.38 19.09 -18.82
CA CYS A 8 3.62 19.88 -19.79
C CYS A 8 2.91 21.09 -19.17
N PHE A 9 2.58 21.07 -17.87
CA PHE A 9 1.83 22.14 -17.20
C PHE A 9 2.59 22.81 -16.05
N ASN A 10 3.92 22.81 -16.09
CA ASN A 10 4.78 23.65 -15.24
C ASN A 10 4.44 23.53 -13.74
N ASP A 11 4.44 22.30 -13.21
CA ASP A 11 4.18 21.98 -11.80
C ASP A 11 2.78 22.31 -11.25
N ALA A 12 1.84 22.84 -12.05
CA ALA A 12 0.49 23.18 -11.60
C ALA A 12 -0.29 21.97 -11.02
N PHE A 13 0.08 20.75 -11.45
CA PHE A 13 -0.52 19.49 -10.99
C PHE A 13 0.41 18.66 -10.10
N SER A 14 1.53 19.20 -9.63
CA SER A 14 2.44 18.49 -8.72
C SER A 14 1.73 18.03 -7.44
N SER A 15 0.77 18.81 -6.94
CA SER A 15 -0.07 18.44 -5.77
C SER A 15 -0.99 17.24 -6.02
N ALA A 16 -1.30 16.92 -7.27
CA ALA A 16 -2.16 15.79 -7.63
C ALA A 16 -1.40 14.45 -7.70
N ALA A 17 -0.07 14.47 -7.49
CA ALA A 17 0.82 13.30 -7.51
C ALA A 17 0.56 12.35 -8.71
N PRO A 18 0.64 12.86 -9.95
CA PRO A 18 0.15 12.16 -11.14
C PRO A 18 0.95 10.90 -11.50
N TRP A 19 2.14 10.71 -10.90
CA TRP A 19 2.89 9.46 -10.98
C TRP A 19 2.15 8.26 -10.37
N PHE A 20 1.23 8.46 -9.41
CA PHE A 20 0.38 7.38 -8.89
C PHE A 20 -0.54 6.77 -9.96
N ILE A 21 -1.00 7.56 -10.94
CA ILE A 21 -1.75 7.02 -12.08
C ILE A 21 -0.85 6.05 -12.88
N GLY A 22 0.42 6.42 -13.07
CA GLY A 22 1.41 5.54 -13.70
C GLY A 22 1.58 4.23 -12.94
N ILE A 23 1.79 4.31 -11.62
CA ILE A 23 1.94 3.12 -10.76
C ILE A 23 0.67 2.27 -10.76
N PHE A 24 -0.51 2.89 -10.72
CA PHE A 24 -1.79 2.19 -10.80
C PHE A 24 -1.94 1.43 -12.12
N THR A 25 -1.66 2.08 -13.26
CA THR A 25 -1.71 1.42 -14.57
C THR A 25 -0.71 0.27 -14.67
N LEU A 26 0.45 0.41 -14.02
CA LEU A 26 1.47 -0.63 -13.96
C LEU A 26 1.01 -1.82 -13.11
N GLY A 27 0.32 -1.59 -11.99
CA GLY A 27 -0.35 -2.63 -11.21
C GLY A 27 -1.43 -3.38 -12.00
N MET A 28 -2.27 -2.65 -12.75
CA MET A 28 -3.27 -3.25 -13.64
C MET A 28 -2.63 -4.10 -14.74
N ALA A 29 -1.54 -3.62 -15.35
CA ALA A 29 -0.79 -4.37 -16.35
C ALA A 29 -0.14 -5.63 -15.75
N ALA A 30 0.38 -5.55 -14.53
CA ALA A 30 0.93 -6.69 -13.81
C ALA A 30 -0.14 -7.75 -13.51
N ALA A 31 -1.35 -7.34 -13.14
CA ALA A 31 -2.48 -8.24 -12.96
C ALA A 31 -2.92 -8.91 -14.28
N ASP A 32 -2.97 -8.17 -15.40
CA ASP A 32 -3.24 -8.75 -16.72
C ASP A 32 -2.15 -9.76 -17.11
N ILE A 33 -0.86 -9.42 -16.98
CA ILE A 33 0.24 -10.37 -17.24
C ILE A 33 0.14 -11.61 -16.32
N GLY A 34 -0.23 -11.41 -15.06
CA GLY A 34 -0.34 -12.46 -14.05
C GLY A 34 -1.47 -13.46 -14.33
N PHE A 35 -2.64 -13.00 -14.75
CA PHE A 35 -3.84 -13.85 -14.93
C PHE A 35 -4.25 -14.11 -16.38
N SER A 36 -3.66 -13.42 -17.36
CA SER A 36 -4.11 -13.53 -18.75
C SER A 36 -3.79 -14.91 -19.36
N PRO A 37 -4.73 -15.50 -20.14
CA PRO A 37 -4.51 -16.74 -20.88
C PRO A 37 -3.76 -16.54 -22.20
N LYS A 38 -3.45 -15.29 -22.59
CA LYS A 38 -2.81 -14.99 -23.89
C LYS A 38 -1.40 -15.60 -23.96
N PRO A 39 -1.06 -16.35 -25.03
CA PRO A 39 0.21 -17.10 -25.10
C PRO A 39 1.45 -16.21 -24.99
N ASN A 40 1.41 -15.00 -25.54
CA ASN A 40 2.51 -14.03 -25.45
C ASN A 40 2.78 -13.56 -24.02
N LEU A 41 1.71 -13.33 -23.24
CA LEU A 41 1.82 -12.87 -21.85
C LEU A 41 2.22 -14.02 -20.91
N VAL A 42 1.72 -15.23 -21.17
CA VAL A 42 2.17 -16.45 -20.49
C VAL A 42 3.66 -16.68 -20.70
N LYS A 43 4.15 -16.53 -21.95
CA LYS A 43 5.58 -16.64 -22.26
C LYS A 43 6.38 -15.60 -21.49
N LEU A 44 5.96 -14.32 -21.53
CA LEU A 44 6.62 -13.24 -20.79
C LEU A 44 6.70 -13.55 -19.28
N ARG A 45 5.59 -14.03 -18.70
CA ARG A 45 5.50 -14.45 -17.29
C ARG A 45 6.48 -15.58 -16.95
N GLN A 46 6.72 -16.53 -17.85
CA GLN A 46 7.60 -17.68 -17.57
C GLN A 46 9.08 -17.43 -17.90
N THR A 47 9.39 -16.48 -18.77
CA THR A 47 10.78 -16.25 -19.23
C THR A 47 11.59 -15.31 -18.35
N LEU A 48 10.94 -14.38 -17.66
CA LEU A 48 11.64 -13.34 -16.91
C LEU A 48 11.85 -13.73 -15.44
N PRO A 49 13.01 -13.42 -14.84
CA PRO A 49 13.27 -13.71 -13.44
C PRO A 49 12.61 -12.67 -12.53
N TRP A 50 11.28 -12.69 -12.45
CA TRP A 50 10.47 -11.70 -11.71
C TRP A 50 10.90 -11.52 -10.26
N LYS A 51 11.29 -12.60 -9.57
CA LYS A 51 11.81 -12.54 -8.21
C LYS A 51 13.06 -11.65 -8.10
N SER A 52 14.01 -11.83 -9.00
CA SER A 52 15.27 -11.06 -8.99
C SER A 52 14.99 -9.60 -9.34
N LEU A 53 14.11 -9.35 -10.30
CA LEU A 53 13.69 -7.99 -10.65
C LEU A 53 13.01 -7.29 -9.47
N ALA A 54 12.03 -7.95 -8.82
CA ALA A 54 11.37 -7.41 -7.64
C ALA A 54 12.37 -7.04 -6.53
N LEU A 55 13.36 -7.89 -6.28
CA LEU A 55 14.39 -7.64 -5.27
C LEU A 55 15.30 -6.46 -5.63
N VAL A 56 15.77 -6.39 -6.88
CA VAL A 56 16.59 -5.28 -7.37
C VAL A 56 15.83 -3.95 -7.26
N PHE A 57 14.58 -3.90 -7.71
CA PHE A 57 13.78 -2.68 -7.65
C PHE A 57 13.40 -2.29 -6.21
N THR A 58 13.24 -3.27 -5.32
CA THR A 58 13.04 -2.99 -3.88
C THR A 58 14.28 -2.31 -3.29
N ILE A 59 15.47 -2.86 -3.56
CA ILE A 59 16.74 -2.27 -3.08
C ILE A 59 16.91 -0.86 -3.63
N LEU A 60 16.65 -0.66 -4.94
CA LEU A 60 16.70 0.66 -5.56
C LEU A 60 15.72 1.62 -4.90
N ALA A 61 14.48 1.22 -4.66
CA ALA A 61 13.48 2.05 -3.99
C ALA A 61 13.96 2.52 -2.60
N PHE A 62 14.49 1.60 -1.78
CA PHE A 62 15.05 1.95 -0.47
C PHE A 62 16.26 2.88 -0.54
N ILE A 63 17.14 2.69 -1.53
CA ILE A 63 18.27 3.58 -1.74
C ILE A 63 17.77 4.96 -2.15
N THR A 64 16.81 5.06 -3.07
CA THR A 64 16.30 6.35 -3.56
C THR A 64 15.48 7.13 -2.53
N GLU A 65 14.80 6.43 -1.61
CA GLU A 65 14.11 7.04 -0.45
C GLU A 65 15.08 7.54 0.63
N TRP A 66 16.37 7.25 0.50
CA TRP A 66 17.36 7.71 1.45
C TRP A 66 17.49 9.25 1.37
N ARG A 67 16.85 9.95 2.31
CA ARG A 67 16.74 11.43 2.36
C ARG A 67 18.05 12.19 2.14
N ARG A 68 19.23 11.59 2.41
CA ARG A 68 20.53 12.23 2.13
C ARG A 68 20.83 12.42 0.64
N LEU A 69 20.12 11.74 -0.26
CA LEU A 69 20.34 11.87 -1.71
C LEU A 69 19.63 13.08 -2.32
N GLY A 70 18.73 13.74 -1.59
CA GLY A 70 18.01 14.92 -2.09
C GLY A 70 17.12 14.64 -3.32
N LEU A 71 16.81 13.37 -3.59
CA LEU A 71 15.97 12.96 -4.70
C LEU A 71 14.50 13.30 -4.43
N HIS A 72 13.77 13.56 -5.51
CA HIS A 72 12.34 13.86 -5.43
C HIS A 72 11.54 12.59 -5.11
N LEU A 73 10.56 12.68 -4.20
CA LEU A 73 9.78 11.54 -3.68
C LEU A 73 9.18 10.62 -4.77
N TRP A 74 8.78 11.18 -5.91
CA TRP A 74 8.17 10.41 -7.01
C TRP A 74 9.08 9.30 -7.54
N ILE A 75 10.41 9.46 -7.44
CA ILE A 75 11.39 8.48 -7.91
C ILE A 75 11.31 7.21 -7.05
N GLY A 76 11.37 7.38 -5.73
CA GLY A 76 11.27 6.27 -4.77
C GLY A 76 9.93 5.54 -4.88
N GLU A 77 8.84 6.30 -4.94
CA GLU A 77 7.48 5.75 -5.08
C GLU A 77 7.31 4.98 -6.41
N THR A 78 7.91 5.45 -7.51
CA THR A 78 7.84 4.75 -8.80
C THR A 78 8.61 3.44 -8.77
N PHE A 79 9.81 3.41 -8.18
CA PHE A 79 10.58 2.17 -8.04
C PHE A 79 9.90 1.18 -7.09
N LEU A 80 9.27 1.67 -6.03
CA LEU A 80 8.47 0.85 -5.13
C LEU A 80 7.27 0.25 -5.86
N GLY A 81 6.56 1.05 -6.67
CA GLY A 81 5.46 0.58 -7.51
C GLY A 81 5.88 -0.51 -8.49
N LEU A 82 7.05 -0.35 -9.13
CA LEU A 82 7.66 -1.36 -10.00
C LEU A 82 7.99 -2.65 -9.23
N ALA A 83 8.61 -2.53 -8.06
CA ALA A 83 8.92 -3.65 -7.20
C ALA A 83 7.66 -4.43 -6.82
N CYS A 84 6.59 -3.74 -6.41
CA CYS A 84 5.30 -4.33 -6.09
C CYS A 84 4.66 -5.05 -7.28
N ALA A 85 4.71 -4.47 -8.48
CA ALA A 85 4.18 -5.10 -9.68
C ALA A 85 4.92 -6.38 -10.06
N TYR A 86 6.26 -6.37 -10.03
CA TYR A 86 7.05 -7.58 -10.28
C TYR A 86 6.85 -8.64 -9.22
N LEU A 87 6.69 -8.24 -7.95
CA LEU A 87 6.33 -9.15 -6.87
C LEU A 87 4.95 -9.78 -7.14
N PHE A 88 3.98 -8.99 -7.59
CA PHE A 88 2.64 -9.47 -7.94
C PHE A 88 2.70 -10.56 -9.02
N ILE A 89 3.42 -10.30 -10.12
CA ILE A 89 3.59 -11.26 -11.21
C ILE A 89 4.23 -12.55 -10.69
N PHE A 90 5.30 -12.44 -9.90
CA PHE A 90 5.95 -13.59 -9.28
C PHE A 90 4.97 -14.41 -8.40
N CYS A 91 4.18 -13.75 -7.54
CA CYS A 91 3.21 -14.42 -6.69
C CYS A 91 2.13 -15.14 -7.52
N THR A 92 1.57 -14.46 -8.53
CA THR A 92 0.56 -15.09 -9.41
C THR A 92 1.11 -16.30 -10.16
N GLU A 93 2.37 -16.24 -10.60
CA GLU A 93 3.03 -17.37 -11.25
C GLU A 93 3.15 -18.59 -10.31
N GLN A 94 3.57 -18.39 -9.05
CA GLN A 94 3.67 -19.47 -8.07
C GLN A 94 2.31 -20.11 -7.78
N ILE A 95 1.27 -19.28 -7.61
CA ILE A 95 -0.11 -19.74 -7.36
C ILE A 95 -0.62 -20.59 -8.53
N LEU A 96 -0.46 -20.11 -9.78
CA LEU A 96 -0.89 -20.84 -10.97
C LEU A 96 -0.12 -22.15 -11.20
N GLN A 97 1.15 -22.20 -10.78
CA GLN A 97 1.98 -23.41 -10.86
C GLN A 97 1.79 -24.35 -9.66
N ASN A 98 0.88 -24.05 -8.72
CA ASN A 98 0.68 -24.78 -7.45
C ASN A 98 1.99 -24.96 -6.66
N LYS A 99 2.89 -23.98 -6.73
CA LYS A 99 4.16 -23.98 -6.00
C LYS A 99 4.01 -23.19 -4.71
N PRO A 100 4.67 -23.65 -3.62
CA PRO A 100 4.62 -22.92 -2.36
C PRO A 100 5.34 -21.58 -2.48
N LEU A 101 4.70 -20.52 -2.00
CA LEU A 101 5.33 -19.21 -1.86
C LEU A 101 6.48 -19.26 -0.82
N PRO A 102 7.50 -18.39 -0.96
CA PRO A 102 8.51 -18.18 0.07
C PRO A 102 7.88 -17.89 1.44
N ARG A 103 8.47 -18.41 2.53
CA ARG A 103 7.94 -18.24 3.90
C ARG A 103 7.63 -16.80 4.29
N ILE A 104 8.44 -15.84 3.84
CA ILE A 104 8.22 -14.41 4.12
C ILE A 104 6.92 -13.92 3.46
N LEU A 105 6.61 -14.41 2.26
CA LEU A 105 5.40 -14.02 1.54
C LEU A 105 4.15 -14.72 2.06
N GLN A 106 4.29 -15.90 2.67
CA GLN A 106 3.18 -16.59 3.35
C GLN A 106 2.57 -15.77 4.51
N ILE A 107 3.31 -14.81 5.06
CA ILE A 107 2.78 -13.87 6.06
C ILE A 107 1.62 -13.05 5.47
N PHE A 108 1.68 -12.70 4.18
CA PHE A 108 0.60 -11.99 3.50
C PHE A 108 -0.62 -12.86 3.18
N GLU A 109 -0.46 -14.19 3.16
CA GLU A 109 -1.55 -15.14 3.00
C GLU A 109 -2.31 -15.38 4.32
N HIS A 110 -1.76 -14.91 5.45
CA HIS A 110 -2.38 -15.09 6.75
C HIS A 110 -3.77 -14.41 6.77
N PRO A 111 -4.83 -15.06 7.30
CA PRO A 111 -6.20 -14.54 7.27
C PRO A 111 -6.33 -13.13 7.87
N TRP A 112 -5.57 -12.81 8.92
CA TRP A 112 -5.49 -11.44 9.47
C TRP A 112 -4.96 -10.40 8.46
N ALA A 113 -3.92 -10.73 7.69
CA ALA A 113 -3.36 -9.83 6.69
C ALA A 113 -4.35 -9.62 5.53
N VAL A 114 -5.01 -10.70 5.09
CA VAL A 114 -6.06 -10.63 4.07
C VAL A 114 -7.27 -9.80 4.55
N THR A 115 -7.68 -10.00 5.81
CA THR A 115 -8.78 -9.22 6.41
C THR A 115 -8.39 -7.76 6.54
N LEU A 116 -7.18 -7.45 6.98
CA LEU A 116 -6.69 -6.06 7.04
C LEU A 116 -6.68 -5.40 5.64
N GLY A 117 -6.31 -6.16 4.61
CA GLY A 117 -6.39 -5.70 3.23
C GLY A 117 -7.83 -5.44 2.75
N SER A 118 -8.80 -6.23 3.19
CA SER A 118 -10.18 -6.16 2.70
C SER A 118 -10.93 -4.90 3.14
N PHE A 119 -10.56 -4.29 4.27
CA PHE A 119 -11.10 -3.00 4.73
C PHE A 119 -10.06 -1.87 4.68
N SER A 120 -8.96 -2.05 3.94
CA SER A 120 -7.88 -1.06 3.82
C SER A 120 -8.37 0.30 3.33
N TYR A 121 -9.39 0.34 2.46
CA TYR A 121 -10.04 1.56 2.01
C TYR A 121 -10.75 2.30 3.15
N SER A 122 -11.59 1.59 3.90
CA SER A 122 -12.25 2.12 5.10
C SER A 122 -11.23 2.65 6.12
N LEU A 123 -10.11 1.93 6.31
CA LEU A 123 -9.01 2.36 7.17
C LEU A 123 -8.36 3.66 6.68
N TYR A 124 -8.09 3.77 5.38
CA TYR A 124 -7.53 4.98 4.79
C TYR A 124 -8.42 6.22 5.02
N LEU A 125 -9.74 6.09 4.90
CA LEU A 125 -10.65 7.22 5.13
C LEU A 125 -10.73 7.63 6.61
N ILE A 126 -10.71 6.66 7.52
CA ILE A 126 -11.04 6.88 8.94
C ILE A 126 -9.81 7.18 9.79
N HIS A 127 -8.64 6.64 9.46
CA HIS A 127 -7.47 6.79 10.31
C HIS A 127 -7.11 8.26 10.57
N GLY A 128 -7.17 9.13 9.55
CA GLY A 128 -6.84 10.55 9.68
C GLY A 128 -7.71 11.29 10.71
N PRO A 129 -9.04 11.26 10.57
CA PRO A 129 -9.96 11.81 11.56
C PRO A 129 -9.76 11.25 12.98
N ILE A 130 -9.59 9.93 13.11
CA ILE A 130 -9.41 9.29 14.42
C ILE A 130 -8.10 9.70 15.09
N VAL A 131 -6.99 9.72 14.34
CA VAL A 131 -5.69 10.20 14.83
C VAL A 131 -5.81 11.65 15.33
N ALA A 132 -6.52 12.51 14.59
CA ALA A 132 -6.76 13.89 15.00
C ALA A 132 -7.60 13.99 16.28
N MET A 133 -8.69 13.22 16.38
CA MET A 133 -9.54 13.17 17.57
C MET A 133 -8.79 12.66 18.80
N VAL A 134 -8.01 11.59 18.66
CA VAL A 134 -7.17 11.05 19.75
C VAL A 134 -6.17 12.09 20.22
N ARG A 135 -5.54 12.83 19.29
CA ARG A 135 -4.62 13.93 19.62
C ARG A 135 -5.31 15.01 20.45
N TYR A 136 -6.50 15.45 20.05
CA TYR A 136 -7.26 16.47 20.78
C TYR A 136 -7.75 15.98 22.15
N ALA A 137 -8.23 14.74 22.23
CA ALA A 137 -8.66 14.14 23.49
C ALA A 137 -7.50 14.07 24.49
N LEU A 138 -6.35 13.57 24.05
CA LEU A 138 -5.15 13.51 24.90
C LEU A 138 -4.67 14.90 25.34
N ALA A 139 -4.71 15.89 24.45
CA ALA A 139 -4.40 17.28 24.82
C ALA A 139 -5.39 17.86 25.85
N TYR A 140 -6.68 17.54 25.71
CA TYR A 140 -7.73 18.00 26.61
C TYR A 140 -7.59 17.45 28.04
N PHE A 141 -7.15 16.20 28.20
CA PHE A 141 -6.92 15.60 29.52
C PHE A 141 -5.70 16.15 30.26
N ASN A 142 -5.06 17.23 29.77
CA ASN A 142 -3.97 17.96 30.44
C ASN A 142 -2.83 17.05 30.90
N LEU A 143 -2.64 15.93 30.22
CA LEU A 143 -1.43 15.14 30.30
C LEU A 143 -0.36 15.90 29.51
N ALA A 144 -0.02 17.08 30.05
CA ALA A 144 0.98 17.97 29.53
C ALA A 144 2.31 17.21 29.45
N PRO A 145 3.15 17.50 28.46
CA PRO A 145 4.47 16.90 28.33
C PRO A 145 5.37 17.42 29.45
N LEU A 146 5.19 16.90 30.68
CA LEU A 146 6.22 16.96 31.70
C LEU A 146 7.42 16.25 31.07
N THR A 147 8.54 16.94 31.00
CA THR A 147 9.73 16.62 30.19
C THR A 147 10.33 15.22 30.41
N PHE A 148 9.90 14.49 31.45
CA PHE A 148 10.27 13.10 31.74
C PHE A 148 9.29 12.02 31.20
N ALA A 149 8.11 12.39 30.67
CA ALA A 149 7.05 11.47 30.24
C ALA A 149 6.79 11.44 28.71
N ILE A 150 7.65 12.07 27.91
CA ILE A 150 7.48 12.23 26.45
C ILE A 150 7.47 10.87 25.72
N LEU A 151 8.28 9.92 26.19
CA LEU A 151 8.37 8.59 25.61
C LEU A 151 7.11 7.73 25.88
N PRO A 152 6.62 7.57 27.12
CA PRO A 152 5.36 6.88 27.36
C PRO A 152 4.15 7.58 26.72
N TRP A 153 4.18 8.91 26.62
CA TRP A 153 3.12 9.69 25.95
C TRP A 153 2.99 9.37 24.46
N SER A 154 4.11 9.36 23.73
CA SER A 154 4.10 9.06 22.30
C SER A 154 3.68 7.61 22.02
N ILE A 155 4.14 6.66 22.84
CA ILE A 155 3.73 5.25 22.74
C ILE A 155 2.22 5.11 23.00
N ALA A 156 1.68 5.74 24.05
CA ALA A 156 0.25 5.72 24.33
C ALA A 156 -0.56 6.31 23.18
N PHE A 157 -0.14 7.45 22.63
CA PHE A 157 -0.76 8.04 21.45
C PHE A 157 -0.75 7.08 20.25
N PHE A 158 0.40 6.49 19.91
CA PHE A 158 0.51 5.57 18.77
C PHE A 158 -0.37 4.35 18.95
N LEU A 159 -0.37 3.73 20.14
CA LEU A 159 -1.19 2.56 20.40
C LEU A 159 -2.68 2.91 20.33
N VAL A 160 -3.12 3.92 21.07
CA VAL A 160 -4.54 4.32 21.10
C VAL A 160 -5.01 4.73 19.71
N ALA A 161 -4.27 5.58 19.01
CA ALA A 161 -4.64 6.02 17.67
C ALA A 161 -4.70 4.85 16.68
N THR A 162 -3.74 3.92 16.72
CA THR A 162 -3.71 2.75 15.83
C THR A 162 -4.87 1.80 16.12
N PHE A 163 -5.07 1.42 17.39
CA PHE A 163 -6.15 0.51 17.78
C PHE A 163 -7.52 1.11 17.53
N SER A 164 -7.74 2.37 17.89
CA SER A 164 -9.00 3.07 17.61
C SER A 164 -9.26 3.16 16.10
N SER A 165 -8.22 3.45 15.30
CA SER A 165 -8.37 3.48 13.83
C SER A 165 -8.76 2.11 13.28
N LEU A 166 -8.12 1.02 13.74
CA LEU A 166 -8.46 -0.35 13.32
C LEU A 166 -9.89 -0.74 13.70
N ILE A 167 -10.29 -0.48 14.94
CA ILE A 167 -11.63 -0.84 15.44
C ILE A 167 -12.71 -0.06 14.67
N ILE A 168 -12.57 1.26 14.58
CA ILE A 168 -13.59 2.12 13.97
C ILE A 168 -13.65 1.90 12.47
N SER A 169 -12.51 1.72 11.80
CA SER A 169 -12.49 1.40 10.37
C SER A 169 -13.14 0.05 10.06
N TYR A 170 -12.93 -0.96 10.90
CA TYR A 170 -13.60 -2.25 10.74
C TYR A 170 -15.13 -2.15 10.95
N LEU A 171 -15.58 -1.36 11.94
CA LEU A 171 -17.01 -1.11 12.14
C LEU A 171 -17.64 -0.40 10.94
N PHE A 172 -16.95 0.59 10.39
CA PHE A 172 -17.40 1.29 9.18
C PHE A 172 -17.45 0.35 7.97
N PHE A 173 -16.44 -0.50 7.79
CA PHE A 173 -16.44 -1.53 6.75
C PHE A 173 -17.65 -2.45 6.88
N LEU A 174 -17.97 -2.91 8.09
CA LEU A 174 -19.13 -3.77 8.31
C LEU A 174 -20.46 -3.07 8.01
N ALA A 175 -20.58 -1.80 8.38
CA ALA A 175 -21.81 -1.03 8.24
C ALA A 175 -22.07 -0.56 6.79
N PHE A 176 -21.02 -0.13 6.09
CA PHE A 176 -21.14 0.51 4.79
C PHE A 176 -20.58 -0.33 3.66
N GLU A 177 -19.32 -0.77 3.74
CA GLU A 177 -18.63 -1.38 2.60
C GLU A 177 -19.07 -2.84 2.32
N ARG A 178 -19.20 -3.66 3.36
CA ARG A 178 -19.56 -5.08 3.26
C ARG A 178 -20.94 -5.33 2.60
N PRO A 179 -22.01 -4.58 2.90
CA PRO A 179 -23.29 -4.73 2.21
C PRO A 179 -23.20 -4.50 0.69
N PHE A 180 -22.40 -3.53 0.23
CA PHE A 180 -22.27 -3.29 -1.21
C PHE A 180 -21.50 -4.40 -1.91
N ILE A 181 -20.36 -4.83 -1.34
CA ILE A 181 -19.53 -5.90 -1.92
C ILE A 181 -20.30 -7.23 -1.99
N SER A 182 -21.01 -7.59 -0.92
CA SER A 182 -21.77 -8.86 -0.89
C SER A 182 -22.97 -8.91 -1.84
N ASN A 183 -23.50 -7.75 -2.24
CA ASN A 183 -24.58 -7.67 -3.22
C ASN A 183 -24.06 -7.72 -4.68
N LEU A 184 -22.82 -7.29 -4.92
CA LEU A 184 -22.17 -7.36 -6.24
C LEU A 184 -21.84 -8.80 -6.68
N THR A 185 -21.56 -9.71 -5.74
CA THR A 185 -21.24 -11.13 -6.03
C THR A 185 -22.45 -12.05 -6.11
N LYS A 186 -23.68 -11.52 -5.93
CA LYS A 186 -24.94 -12.28 -6.07
C LYS A 186 -25.59 -12.20 -7.46
N LYS A 187 -24.90 -11.62 -8.45
CA LYS A 187 -25.29 -11.64 -9.87
C LYS A 187 -24.42 -12.63 -10.64
#